data_AF-A0A0N0UZA1-F1
#
_entry.id   AF-A0A0N0UZA1-F1
#
_cell.length_a   1.000
_cell.length_b   1.000
_cell.length_c   1.000
_cell.angle_alpha   90.00
_cell.angle_beta   90.00
_cell.angle_gamma   90.00
#
_symmetry.space_group_name_H-M   'P 1'
#
loop_
_entity.id
_entity.type
_entity.pdbx_description
1 polymer ?
#
loop_
_entity_poly.entity_id
_entity_poly.type
_entity_poly.pdbx_seq_one_letter_code
_entity_poly.pdbx_strand_id
1 'polypeptide(L)'
;MNIFNRNRLKISPLSERCHDLNHNCIMDLKPKKIKHETLHYVARAINNARLKKASIVFMMGAHVIRSGVQRYIIDLMEKGFISCIAMNGAGLIHDFEFALIGKTTENVSNYIKDDQSNVL
;
A
#
# COMPACT_ATOMS: atom_id res chain seq x y z
N MET A 1 -25.97 25.91 7.73
CA MET A 1 -26.17 24.50 8.11
C MET A 1 -24.82 23.81 8.06
N ASN A 2 -24.18 23.56 9.20
CA ASN A 2 -22.86 22.91 9.25
C ASN A 2 -23.07 21.39 9.40
N ILE A 3 -23.27 20.71 8.27
CA ILE A 3 -23.70 19.30 8.20
C ILE A 3 -22.68 18.36 8.86
N PHE A 4 -21.40 18.75 8.89
CA PHE A 4 -20.33 17.97 9.49
C PHE A 4 -19.47 18.85 10.40
N ASN A 5 -19.40 18.53 11.70
CA ASN A 5 -18.58 19.25 12.66
C ASN A 5 -17.46 18.32 13.16
N ARG A 6 -16.23 18.60 12.71
CA ARG A 6 -15.04 17.81 13.02
C ARG A 6 -14.69 17.82 14.51
N ASN A 7 -15.10 18.82 15.27
CA ASN A 7 -14.83 18.90 16.71
C ASN A 7 -15.64 17.87 17.51
N ARG A 8 -16.62 17.20 16.88
CA ARG A 8 -17.39 16.11 17.49
C ARG A 8 -16.79 14.73 17.21
N LEU A 9 -15.75 14.64 16.37
CA LEU A 9 -15.09 13.37 16.07
C LEU A 9 -14.26 12.95 17.28
N LYS A 10 -14.54 11.77 17.84
CA LYS A 10 -13.71 11.13 18.84
C LYS A 10 -12.80 10.13 18.13
N ILE A 11 -11.58 10.54 17.85
CA ILE A 11 -10.61 9.74 17.10
C ILE A 11 -9.64 9.09 18.08
N SER A 12 -9.63 7.76 18.14
CA SER A 12 -8.64 7.04 18.94
C SER A 12 -7.24 7.16 18.31
N PRO A 13 -6.18 7.29 19.13
CA PRO A 13 -4.80 7.19 18.65
C PRO A 13 -4.57 5.91 17.85
N LEU A 14 -3.77 5.98 16.80
CA LEU A 14 -3.50 4.81 15.94
C LEU A 14 -2.95 3.62 16.74
N SER A 15 -2.15 3.87 17.78
CA SER A 15 -1.61 2.84 18.68
C SER A 15 -2.67 2.05 19.46
N GLU A 16 -3.87 2.62 19.64
CA GLU A 16 -4.98 2.02 20.40
C GLU A 16 -5.99 1.30 19.49
N ARG A 17 -5.81 1.35 18.17
CA ARG A 17 -6.71 0.69 17.22
C ARG A 17 -6.33 -0.78 16.98
N CYS A 18 -7.32 -1.59 16.63
CA CYS A 18 -7.14 -3.00 16.28
C CYS A 18 -6.84 -3.13 14.77
N HIS A 19 -5.74 -3.83 14.45
CA HIS A 19 -5.23 -3.99 13.09
C HIS A 19 -5.13 -5.47 12.75
N ASP A 20 -5.62 -5.83 11.56
CA ASP A 20 -5.65 -7.23 11.10
C ASP A 20 -4.31 -7.69 10.50
N LEU A 21 -3.47 -6.75 10.03
CA LEU A 21 -2.18 -7.04 9.43
C LEU A 21 -1.02 -6.41 10.20
N ASN A 22 0.12 -7.10 10.21
CA ASN A 22 1.38 -6.61 10.74
C ASN A 22 2.56 -6.98 9.82
N HIS A 23 3.74 -6.44 10.11
CA HIS A 23 4.95 -6.60 9.31
C HIS A 23 5.35 -8.06 9.02
N ASN A 24 4.85 -9.04 9.76
CA ASN A 24 5.12 -10.46 9.47
C ASN A 24 4.53 -10.91 8.13
N CYS A 25 3.57 -10.17 7.56
CA CYS A 25 3.07 -10.46 6.21
C CYS A 25 4.04 -10.02 5.10
N ILE A 26 5.04 -9.20 5.40
CA ILE A 26 5.99 -8.69 4.42
C ILE A 26 6.93 -9.81 4.00
N MET A 27 6.86 -10.16 2.72
CA MET A 27 7.67 -11.22 2.15
C MET A 27 9.14 -10.82 2.03
N ASP A 28 10.02 -11.80 2.22
CA ASP A 28 11.42 -11.66 1.85
C ASP A 28 11.58 -11.44 0.34
N LEU A 29 12.57 -10.62 -0.01
CA LEU A 29 13.00 -10.43 -1.39
C LEU A 29 13.77 -11.67 -1.85
N LYS A 30 13.11 -12.53 -2.62
CA LYS A 30 13.67 -13.79 -3.14
C LYS A 30 13.18 -14.00 -4.58
N PRO A 31 14.02 -14.50 -5.49
CA PRO A 31 13.58 -14.82 -6.84
C PRO A 31 12.42 -15.83 -6.79
N LYS A 32 11.28 -15.48 -7.38
CA LYS A 32 10.18 -16.42 -7.61
C LYS A 32 10.19 -16.87 -9.06
N LYS A 33 10.18 -18.19 -9.28
CA LYS A 33 10.00 -18.76 -10.61
C LYS A 33 8.55 -18.53 -11.04
N ILE A 34 8.35 -17.62 -11.97
CA ILE A 34 7.04 -17.33 -12.56
C ILE A 34 7.11 -17.72 -14.03
N LYS A 35 6.21 -18.61 -14.46
CA LYS A 35 6.00 -18.92 -15.88
C LYS A 35 4.70 -18.24 -16.31
N HIS A 36 4.81 -16.98 -16.70
CA HIS A 36 3.69 -16.24 -17.26
C HIS A 36 4.17 -15.46 -18.49
N GLU A 37 3.73 -15.88 -19.67
CA GLU A 37 4.21 -15.31 -20.94
C GLU A 37 3.99 -13.79 -21.00
N THR A 38 2.86 -13.31 -20.49
CA THR A 38 2.57 -11.86 -20.47
C THR A 38 3.58 -11.06 -19.64
N LEU A 39 4.16 -11.64 -18.59
CA LEU A 39 5.13 -10.96 -17.73
C LEU A 39 6.45 -10.69 -18.47
N HIS A 40 6.84 -11.56 -19.41
CA HIS A 40 8.02 -11.34 -20.23
C HIS A 40 7.86 -10.13 -21.15
N TYR A 41 6.66 -9.88 -21.68
CA TYR A 41 6.39 -8.70 -22.49
C TYR A 41 6.46 -7.42 -21.66
N VAL A 42 5.90 -7.42 -20.44
CA VAL A 42 5.98 -6.28 -19.51
C VAL A 42 7.43 -6.01 -19.11
N ALA A 43 8.19 -7.04 -18.73
CA ALA A 43 9.60 -6.90 -18.38
C ALA A 43 10.44 -6.31 -19.52
N ARG A 44 10.18 -6.74 -20.77
CA ARG A 44 10.84 -6.20 -21.96
C ARG A 44 10.48 -4.73 -22.19
N ALA A 45 9.21 -4.37 -22.04
CA ALA A 45 8.75 -2.99 -22.17
C ALA A 45 9.40 -2.06 -21.12
N ILE A 46 9.45 -2.50 -19.86
CA ILE A 46 10.14 -1.79 -18.77
C ILE A 46 11.62 -1.59 -19.10
N ASN A 47 12.32 -2.64 -19.54
CA ASN A 47 13.73 -2.54 -19.88
C ASN A 47 13.98 -1.57 -21.04
N ASN A 48 13.14 -1.62 -22.08
CA ASN A 48 13.21 -0.70 -23.21
C ASN A 48 12.95 0.76 -22.80
N ALA A 49 11.97 1.01 -21.93
CA ALA A 49 11.70 2.34 -21.39
C ALA A 49 12.90 2.87 -20.60
N ARG A 50 13.51 2.02 -19.75
CA ARG A 50 14.71 2.36 -18.98
C ARG A 50 15.89 2.70 -19.90
N LEU A 51 16.16 1.91 -20.93
CA LEU A 51 17.22 2.18 -21.92
C LEU A 51 17.03 3.52 -22.64
N LYS A 52 15.77 3.89 -22.90
CA LYS A 52 15.39 5.18 -23.50
C LYS A 52 15.35 6.33 -22.49
N LYS A 53 15.67 6.09 -21.21
CA LYS A 53 15.54 7.06 -20.10
C LYS A 53 14.12 7.63 -19.99
N ALA A 54 13.11 6.84 -20.35
CA ALA A 54 11.71 7.19 -20.20
C ALA A 54 11.19 6.84 -18.79
N SER A 55 10.19 7.59 -18.33
CA SER A 55 9.50 7.31 -17.06
C SER A 55 8.76 5.97 -17.11
N ILE A 56 8.83 5.21 -16.01
CA ILE A 56 8.10 3.95 -15.81
C ILE A 56 7.18 4.16 -14.61
N VAL A 57 5.90 4.39 -14.88
CA VAL A 57 4.87 4.65 -13.85
C VAL A 57 4.21 3.33 -13.47
N PHE A 58 4.31 2.95 -12.20
CA PHE A 58 3.61 1.80 -11.65
C PHE A 58 2.32 2.23 -10.97
N MET A 59 1.18 1.85 -11.54
CA MET A 59 -0.14 2.16 -11.01
C MET A 59 -0.70 0.94 -10.26
N MET A 60 -1.04 1.10 -8.98
CA MET A 60 -1.53 -0.01 -8.15
C MET A 60 -2.61 0.41 -7.15
N GLY A 61 -3.39 -0.56 -6.68
CA GLY A 61 -4.33 -0.37 -5.58
C GLY A 61 -3.73 -0.78 -4.22
N ALA A 62 -4.38 -0.35 -3.14
CA ALA A 62 -4.08 -0.70 -1.75
C ALA A 62 -3.77 -2.19 -1.48
N HIS A 63 -4.41 -3.10 -2.22
CA HIS A 63 -4.23 -4.54 -2.00
C HIS A 63 -2.78 -4.98 -2.20
N VAL A 64 -2.03 -4.33 -3.11
CA VAL A 64 -0.63 -4.69 -3.38
C VAL A 64 0.24 -4.48 -2.14
N ILE A 65 0.08 -3.37 -1.43
CA ILE A 65 0.78 -3.12 -0.17
C ILE A 65 0.38 -4.14 0.89
N ARG A 66 -0.91 -4.46 1.00
CA ARG A 66 -1.43 -5.46 1.95
C ARG A 66 -0.96 -6.89 1.66
N SER A 67 -0.63 -7.21 0.40
CA SER A 67 -0.11 -8.52 0.00
C SER A 67 1.35 -8.79 0.40
N GLY A 68 2.05 -7.84 1.03
CA GLY A 68 3.38 -8.09 1.54
C GLY A 68 4.52 -7.97 0.51
N VAL A 69 4.29 -7.37 -0.67
CA VAL A 69 5.31 -7.25 -1.74
C VAL A 69 6.19 -5.99 -1.65
N GLN A 70 6.12 -5.23 -0.56
CA GLN A 70 6.79 -3.93 -0.41
C GLN A 70 8.29 -4.00 -0.75
N ARG A 71 9.00 -5.04 -0.28
CA ARG A 71 10.44 -5.22 -0.57
C ARG A 71 10.75 -5.38 -2.06
N TYR A 72 9.84 -5.97 -2.84
CA TYR A 72 9.99 -6.08 -4.30
C TYR A 72 9.77 -4.74 -4.99
N ILE A 73 8.80 -3.96 -4.51
CA ILE A 73 8.52 -2.62 -5.04
C ILE A 73 9.72 -1.72 -4.80
N ILE A 74 10.26 -1.72 -3.57
CA ILE A 74 11.45 -0.96 -3.19
C ILE A 74 12.65 -1.38 -4.05
N ASP A 75 12.90 -2.69 -4.22
CA ASP A 75 14.00 -3.19 -5.06
C ASP A 75 13.87 -2.72 -6.53
N LEU A 76 12.65 -2.70 -7.08
CA LEU A 76 12.39 -2.21 -8.42
C LEU A 76 12.57 -0.68 -8.53
N MET A 77 12.24 0.08 -7.49
CA MET A 77 12.48 1.53 -7.43
C MET A 77 13.98 1.82 -7.36
N GLU A 78 14.71 1.19 -6.43
CA GLU A 78 16.15 1.38 -6.23
C GLU A 78 16.97 1.03 -7.48
N LYS A 79 16.53 0.01 -8.23
CA LYS A 79 17.17 -0.39 -9.50
C LYS A 79 16.73 0.43 -10.71
N GLY A 80 15.80 1.38 -10.54
CA GLY A 80 15.30 2.25 -11.60
C GLY A 80 14.40 1.54 -12.61
N PHE A 81 13.72 0.47 -12.19
CA PHE A 81 12.67 -0.19 -12.98
C PHE A 81 11.27 0.39 -12.69
N ILE A 82 11.12 1.19 -11.64
CA ILE A 82 9.94 2.01 -11.36
C ILE A 82 10.45 3.42 -11.06
N SER A 83 9.94 4.42 -11.78
CA SER A 83 10.32 5.83 -11.57
C SER A 83 9.25 6.64 -10.85
N CYS A 84 8.00 6.18 -10.86
CA CYS A 84 6.88 6.82 -10.19
C CYS A 84 5.86 5.77 -9.78
N ILE A 85 5.25 5.96 -8.62
CA ILE A 85 4.15 5.14 -8.13
C ILE A 85 2.89 6.00 -8.09
N ALA A 86 1.81 5.48 -8.64
CA ALA A 86 0.48 6.06 -8.51
C ALA A 86 -0.45 5.05 -7.82
N MET A 87 -1.19 5.49 -6.81
CA MET A 87 -2.11 4.63 -6.08
C MET A 87 -3.32 5.40 -5.54
N ASN A 88 -4.33 4.66 -5.09
CA ASN A 88 -5.47 5.23 -4.38
C ASN A 88 -5.09 5.65 -2.95
N GLY A 89 -5.93 6.47 -2.31
CA GLY A 89 -5.66 6.97 -0.95
C GLY A 89 -5.48 5.87 0.10
N ALA A 90 -6.20 4.75 -0.03
CA ALA A 90 -6.05 3.61 0.87
C ALA A 90 -4.63 3.01 0.81
N GLY A 91 -3.99 2.95 -0.38
CA GLY A 91 -2.63 2.45 -0.50
C GLY A 91 -1.62 3.30 0.28
N LEU A 92 -1.77 4.63 0.22
CA LEU A 92 -0.91 5.57 0.95
C LEU A 92 -1.09 5.43 2.47
N ILE A 93 -2.34 5.27 2.93
CA ILE A 93 -2.62 5.04 4.35
C ILE A 93 -1.94 3.75 4.82
N HIS A 94 -2.12 2.65 4.10
CA HIS A 94 -1.52 1.37 4.49
C HIS A 94 0.01 1.40 4.52
N ASP A 95 0.64 2.03 3.53
CA ASP A 95 2.10 2.17 3.47
C ASP A 95 2.63 3.01 4.65
N PHE A 96 1.96 4.13 4.93
CA PHE A 96 2.29 4.98 6.07
C PHE A 96 2.13 4.26 7.42
N GLU A 97 1.03 3.54 7.64
CA GLU A 97 0.80 2.79 8.89
C GLU A 97 1.84 1.67 9.07
N PHE A 98 2.17 0.94 8.00
CA PHE A 98 3.24 -0.06 8.06
C PHE A 98 4.58 0.58 8.44
N ALA A 99 4.94 1.73 7.86
CA ALA A 99 6.18 2.42 8.16
C ALA A 99 6.21 2.98 9.59
N LEU A 100 5.08 3.50 10.09
CA LEU A 100 5.00 4.16 11.38
C LEU A 100 4.90 3.17 12.56
N ILE A 101 4.04 2.15 12.45
CA ILE A 101 3.69 1.26 13.56
C ILE A 101 3.83 -0.23 13.23
N GLY A 102 4.27 -0.58 12.02
CA GLY A 102 4.45 -1.98 11.60
C GLY A 102 3.15 -2.78 11.50
N LYS A 103 2.00 -2.10 11.41
CA LYS A 103 0.64 -2.68 11.35
C LYS A 103 -0.26 -1.89 10.41
N THR A 104 -1.31 -2.51 9.88
CA THR A 104 -2.30 -1.83 9.02
C THR A 104 -3.61 -2.63 8.94
N THR A 105 -4.62 -2.10 8.22
CA THR A 105 -5.96 -2.67 8.05
C THR A 105 -6.72 -2.63 9.36
N GLU A 106 -7.24 -1.46 9.70
CA GLU A 106 -8.12 -1.29 10.85
C GLU A 106 -9.49 -1.97 10.63
N ASN A 107 -10.05 -2.54 11.69
CA ASN A 107 -11.39 -3.13 11.64
C ASN A 107 -12.48 -2.05 11.79
N VAL A 108 -12.80 -1.36 10.69
CA VAL A 108 -13.81 -0.29 10.63
C VAL A 108 -15.18 -0.76 11.15
N SER A 109 -15.56 -2.01 10.88
CA SER A 109 -16.88 -2.54 11.26
C SER A 109 -17.12 -2.66 12.77
N ASN A 110 -16.07 -2.90 13.55
CA ASN A 110 -16.18 -2.96 15.00
C ASN A 110 -16.46 -1.56 15.58
N TYR A 111 -15.84 -0.53 15.03
CA TYR A 111 -16.03 0.85 15.50
C TYR A 111 -17.42 1.40 15.18
N ILE A 112 -17.99 1.05 14.02
CA ILE A 112 -19.34 1.52 13.64
C ILE A 112 -20.44 0.94 14.54
N LYS A 113 -20.26 -0.27 15.11
CA LYS A 113 -21.30 -0.94 15.92
C LYS A 113 -21.35 -0.48 17.37
N ASP A 114 -20.24 -0.04 17.96
CA ASP A 114 -20.13 0.27 19.38
C ASP A 114 -20.56 1.70 19.77
N ASP A 115 -21.37 2.38 18.93
CA ASP A 115 -21.65 3.83 19.04
C ASP A 115 -20.37 4.71 19.01
N GLN A 116 -19.22 4.11 18.68
CA GLN A 116 -18.01 4.82 18.29
C GLN A 116 -18.11 5.22 16.82
N SER A 117 -19.10 6.04 16.52
CA SER A 117 -19.36 6.66 15.22
C SER A 117 -18.21 7.56 14.76
N ASN A 118 -17.03 7.00 14.52
CA ASN A 118 -15.79 7.70 14.23
C ASN A 118 -14.85 6.84 13.39
N VAL A 119 -15.03 6.86 12.07
CA VAL A 119 -13.93 6.60 11.15
C VAL A 119 -14.00 7.64 10.05
N LEU A 120 -13.26 8.73 10.27
CA LEU A 120 -12.36 9.42 9.34
C LEU A 120 -11.46 10.36 10.17
#